data_AF-C9E0E5-F1
#
_entry.id   AF-C9E0E5-F1
#
_cell.length_a   1.000
_cell.length_b   1.000
_cell.length_c   1.000
_cell.angle_alpha   90.00
_cell.angle_beta   90.00
_cell.angle_gamma   90.00
#
_symmetry.space_group_name_H-M   'P 1'
#
loop_
_entity.id
_entity.type
_entity.pdbx_description
1 polymer ?
#
loop_
_entity_poly.entity_id
_entity_poly.type
_entity_poly.pdbx_seq_one_letter_code
_entity_poly.pdbx_strand_id
1 'polypeptide(L)'
;LAVNFLDRFLSCMSVLRGKLQLVGTAAILLASKYEEIYPPEVDEFVYITDDTYTKRQLLRMEHLLLKVLAFDLTVPTTNQFLLQYLRRQGVCVRTE
;
A
#
# COMPACT_ATOMS: atom_id res chain seq x y z
N LEU A 1 -2.77 -4.60 1.66
CA LEU A 1 -3.26 -3.23 1.87
C LEU A 1 -2.94 -2.31 0.69
N ALA A 2 -1.69 -2.23 0.24
CA ALA A 2 -1.28 -1.39 -0.91
C ALA A 2 -2.16 -1.55 -2.17
N VAL A 3 -2.51 -2.78 -2.56
CA VAL A 3 -3.40 -3.05 -3.70
C VAL A 3 -4.77 -2.39 -3.52
N ASN A 4 -5.36 -2.46 -2.31
CA ASN A 4 -6.64 -1.79 -2.04
C ASN A 4 -6.53 -0.26 -2.18
N PHE A 5 -5.44 0.34 -1.69
CA PHE A 5 -5.18 1.77 -1.85
C PHE A 5 -5.02 2.15 -3.32
N LEU A 6 -4.27 1.35 -4.09
CA LEU A 6 -4.07 1.57 -5.52
C LEU A 6 -5.41 1.49 -6.28
N ASP A 7 -6.20 0.44 -6.05
CA ASP A 7 -7.47 0.23 -6.76
C ASP A 7 -8.49 1.34 -6.44
N ARG A 8 -8.62 1.73 -5.16
CA ARG A 8 -9.48 2.85 -4.74
C ARG A 8 -9.00 4.20 -5.28
N PHE A 9 -7.70 4.38 -5.43
CA PHE A 9 -7.16 5.58 -6.03
C PHE A 9 -7.48 5.64 -7.53
N LEU A 10 -7.22 4.55 -8.25
CA LEU A 10 -7.45 4.44 -9.69
C LEU A 10 -8.93 4.44 -10.09
N SER A 11 -9.85 4.06 -9.18
CA SER A 11 -11.28 4.19 -9.42
C SER A 11 -11.77 5.64 -9.42
N CYS A 12 -11.05 6.55 -8.75
CA CYS A 12 -11.37 7.98 -8.66
C CYS A 12 -10.51 8.85 -9.59
N MET A 13 -9.32 8.38 -9.98
CA MET A 13 -8.33 9.18 -10.71
C MET A 13 -7.85 8.47 -11.97
N SER A 14 -7.92 9.15 -13.11
CA SER A 14 -7.27 8.68 -14.34
C SER A 14 -5.77 8.97 -14.29
N VAL A 15 -4.95 7.93 -14.42
CA VAL A 15 -3.49 8.02 -14.34
C VAL A 15 -2.87 7.54 -15.65
N LEU A 16 -1.93 8.32 -16.19
CA LEU A 16 -1.17 7.93 -17.37
C LEU A 16 -0.30 6.70 -17.07
N ARG A 17 -0.14 5.80 -18.04
CA ARG A 17 0.67 4.57 -17.90
C ARG A 17 2.06 4.83 -17.33
N GLY A 18 2.73 5.89 -17.79
CA GLY A 18 4.06 6.30 -17.32
C GLY A 18 4.12 6.83 -15.88
N LYS A 19 2.99 6.91 -15.16
CA LYS A 19 2.91 7.30 -13.75
C LYS A 19 2.39 6.17 -12.86
N LEU A 20 2.00 5.02 -13.41
CA LEU A 20 1.48 3.90 -12.62
C LEU A 20 2.51 3.37 -11.62
N GLN A 21 3.78 3.31 -12.00
CA GLN A 21 4.84 2.91 -11.06
C GLN A 21 4.95 3.88 -9.88
N LEU A 22 4.88 5.20 -10.11
CA LEU A 22 4.88 6.20 -9.04
C LEU A 22 3.69 6.03 -8.08
N VAL A 23 2.48 5.84 -8.62
CA VAL A 23 1.28 5.63 -7.80
C VAL A 23 1.38 4.33 -7.01
N GLY A 24 1.83 3.24 -7.66
CA GLY A 24 2.02 1.94 -7.03
C GLY A 24 3.04 2.01 -5.89
N THR A 25 4.21 2.60 -6.13
CA THR A 25 5.24 2.79 -5.10
C THR A 25 4.74 3.65 -3.95
N ALA A 26 3.98 4.73 -4.23
CA ALA A 26 3.36 5.54 -3.17
C ALA A 26 2.32 4.75 -2.36
N ALA A 27 1.53 3.89 -3.00
CA ALA A 27 0.56 3.03 -2.31
C ALA A 27 1.25 1.99 -1.41
N ILE A 28 2.38 1.44 -1.84
CA ILE A 28 3.19 0.51 -1.03
C ILE A 28 3.82 1.25 0.16
N LEU A 29 4.43 2.41 -0.07
CA LEU A 29 4.97 3.27 0.99
C LEU A 29 3.92 3.61 2.04
N LEU A 30 2.71 3.97 1.61
CA LEU A 30 1.62 4.29 2.53
C LEU A 30 1.15 3.06 3.31
N ALA A 31 1.07 1.90 2.66
CA ALA A 31 0.67 0.66 3.31
C ALA A 31 1.72 0.16 4.31
N SER A 32 3.01 0.27 4.00
CA SER A 32 4.08 -0.13 4.93
C SER A 32 4.07 0.76 6.17
N LYS A 33 3.93 2.09 6.01
CA LYS A 33 3.76 3.02 7.14
C LYS A 33 2.56 2.70 8.03
N TYR A 34 1.53 2.06 7.46
CA TYR A 34 0.29 1.75 8.17
C TYR A 34 0.33 0.39 8.90
N GLU A 35 0.90 -0.65 8.27
CA GLU A 35 0.88 -2.03 8.80
C GLU A 35 2.18 -2.46 9.48
N GLU A 36 3.33 -1.94 9.07
CA GLU A 36 4.63 -2.42 9.56
C GLU A 36 5.05 -1.69 10.84
N ILE A 37 5.67 -2.43 11.76
CA ILE A 37 6.26 -1.86 12.98
C ILE A 37 7.44 -0.94 12.61
N TYR A 38 8.22 -1.34 11.60
CA TYR A 38 9.40 -0.64 11.11
C TYR A 38 9.31 -0.53 9.59
N PRO A 39 8.57 0.47 9.07
CA PRO A 39 8.46 0.66 7.62
C PRO A 39 9.82 1.07 7.01
N PRO A 40 10.10 0.69 5.75
CA PRO A 40 11.31 1.13 5.04
C PRO A 40 11.35 2.63 4.85
N GLU A 41 12.56 3.19 4.71
CA GLU A 41 12.71 4.62 4.44
C GLU A 41 12.27 4.98 3.01
N VAL A 42 11.85 6.24 2.82
CA VAL A 42 11.40 6.72 1.50
C VAL A 42 12.50 6.57 0.44
N ASP A 43 13.76 6.65 0.83
CA ASP A 43 14.89 6.54 -0.08
C ASP A 43 15.09 5.10 -0.61
N GLU A 44 14.67 4.08 0.15
CA GLU A 44 14.64 2.70 -0.33
C GLU A 44 13.62 2.51 -1.46
N PHE A 45 12.46 3.16 -1.35
CA PHE A 45 11.44 3.13 -2.40
C PHE A 45 11.87 3.87 -3.67
N VAL A 46 12.62 4.96 -3.53
CA VAL A 46 13.23 5.67 -4.66
C VAL A 46 14.23 4.75 -5.36
N TYR A 47 15.11 4.11 -4.58
CA TYR A 47 16.11 3.16 -5.09
C TYR A 47 15.48 1.97 -5.83
N ILE A 48 14.44 1.33 -5.27
CA ILE A 48 13.75 0.18 -5.91
C ILE A 48 13.10 0.58 -7.24
N THR A 49 12.77 1.87 -7.43
CA THR A 49 12.27 2.38 -8.71
C THR A 49 13.38 2.77 -9.69
N ASP A 50 14.63 2.37 -9.45
CA ASP A 50 15.80 2.72 -10.28
C ASP A 50 15.94 4.23 -10.47
N ASP A 51 15.72 4.99 -9.38
CA ASP A 51 15.73 6.45 -9.36
C ASP A 51 14.81 7.13 -10.40
N THR A 52 13.85 6.39 -10.96
CA THR A 52 12.88 6.90 -11.96
C THR A 52 12.07 8.07 -11.39
N TYR A 53 11.89 8.11 -10.07
CA TYR A 53 11.20 9.18 -9.37
C TYR A 53 12.01 9.70 -8.19
N THR A 54 12.03 11.02 -8.05
CA THR A 54 12.65 11.68 -6.89
C THR A 54 11.82 11.50 -5.62
N LYS A 55 12.48 11.54 -4.45
CA LYS A 55 11.83 11.58 -3.12
C LYS A 55 10.67 12.57 -3.05
N ARG A 56 10.85 13.78 -3.62
CA ARG A 56 9.82 14.83 -3.64
C ARG A 56 8.60 14.44 -4.47
N GLN A 57 8.79 13.74 -5.59
CA GLN A 57 7.67 13.24 -6.40
C GLN A 57 6.91 12.15 -5.66
N LEU A 58 7.63 11.23 -5.01
CA LEU A 58 7.02 10.15 -4.23
C LEU A 58 6.19 10.69 -3.07
N LEU A 59 6.73 11.63 -2.28
CA LEU A 59 6.00 12.27 -1.18
C LEU A 59 4.80 13.11 -1.65
N ARG A 60 4.88 13.75 -2.82
CA ARG A 60 3.72 14.44 -3.41
C ARG A 60 2.63 13.46 -3.82
N MET A 61 3.02 12.32 -4.39
CA MET A 61 2.08 11.28 -4.77
C MET A 61 1.40 10.67 -3.54
N GLU A 62 2.16 10.39 -2.48
CA GLU A 62 1.61 9.94 -1.19
C GLU A 62 0.56 10.90 -0.65
N HIS A 63 0.85 12.21 -0.61
CA HIS A 63 -0.12 13.22 -0.17
C HIS A 63 -1.38 13.24 -1.04
N LEU A 64 -1.25 13.09 -2.36
CA LEU A 64 -2.41 13.02 -3.25
C LEU A 64 -3.23 11.77 -2.99
N LEU A 65 -2.57 10.63 -2.76
CA LEU A 65 -3.20 9.35 -2.45
C LEU A 65 -4.00 9.45 -1.14
N LEU A 66 -3.41 10.00 -0.07
CA LEU A 66 -4.07 10.27 1.20
C LEU A 66 -5.32 11.15 1.05
N LYS A 67 -5.23 12.22 0.23
CA LYS A 67 -6.36 13.13 -0.02
C LYS A 67 -7.50 12.43 -0.75
N VAL A 68 -7.21 11.66 -1.80
CA VAL A 68 -8.23 10.93 -2.58
C VAL A 68 -8.89 9.84 -1.74
N LEU A 69 -8.14 9.16 -0.87
CA LEU A 69 -8.69 8.19 0.07
C LEU A 69 -9.38 8.84 1.28
N ALA A 70 -9.40 10.17 1.38
CA ALA A 70 -9.94 10.90 2.53
C ALA A 70 -9.39 10.43 3.88
N PHE A 71 -8.12 9.99 3.92
CA PHE A 71 -7.47 9.37 5.08
C PHE A 71 -8.18 8.12 5.63
N ASP A 72 -9.10 7.52 4.88
CA ASP A 72 -9.74 6.25 5.22
C ASP A 72 -8.83 5.08 4.81
N LEU A 73 -7.90 4.74 5.70
CA LEU A 73 -6.84 3.74 5.48
C LEU A 73 -7.16 2.37 6.10
N THR A 74 -8.06 2.33 7.08
CA THR A 74 -8.51 1.12 7.77
C THR A 74 -9.47 0.31 6.90
N VAL A 75 -8.95 -0.71 6.21
CA VAL A 75 -9.79 -1.65 5.46
C VAL A 75 -9.49 -3.09 5.85
N PRO A 76 -10.51 -3.96 5.92
CA PRO A 76 -10.28 -5.35 6.20
C PRO A 76 -9.56 -6.01 5.03
N THR A 77 -8.48 -6.74 5.33
CA THR A 77 -7.72 -7.47 4.31
C THR A 77 -8.10 -8.95 4.30
N THR A 78 -7.89 -9.62 3.17
CA THR A 78 -8.09 -11.08 3.06
C THR A 78 -7.34 -11.85 4.13
N ASN A 79 -6.15 -11.39 4.53
CA ASN A 79 -5.38 -11.99 5.61
C ASN A 79 -6.11 -11.94 6.96
N GLN A 80 -6.74 -10.80 7.29
CA GLN A 80 -7.52 -10.66 8.52
C GLN A 80 -8.74 -11.61 8.54
N PHE A 81 -9.45 -11.73 7.41
CA PHE A 81 -10.54 -12.69 7.28
C PHE A 81 -10.06 -14.14 7.43
N LEU A 82 -8.93 -14.48 6.79
CA LEU A 82 -8.32 -15.81 6.90
C LEU A 82 -7.95 -16.15 8.35
N LEU A 83 -7.28 -15.22 9.05
CA LEU A 83 -6.92 -15.40 10.45
C LEU A 83 -8.15 -15.58 11.35
N GLN A 84 -9.21 -14.81 11.12
CA GLN A 84 -10.46 -14.95 11.85
C GLN A 84 -11.14 -16.29 11.58
N TYR A 85 -11.11 -16.76 10.34
CA TYR A 85 -11.63 -18.07 9.96
C TYR A 85 -10.87 -19.20 10.64
N LEU A 86 -9.52 -19.18 10.58
CA LEU A 86 -8.66 -20.20 11.19
C LEU A 86 -8.85 -20.28 12.71
N ARG A 87 -8.96 -19.13 13.38
CA ARG A 87 -9.23 -19.06 14.84
C ARG A 87 -10.57 -19.71 15.23
N ARG A 88 -11.59 -19.62 14.36
CA ARG A 88 -12.94 -20.16 14.64
C ARG A 88 -13.06 -21.65 14.33
N GLN A 89 -12.36 -22.14 13.31
CA GLN A 89 -12.46 -23.53 12.85
C GLN A 89 -11.54 -24.49 13.61
N GLY A 90 -10.69 -23.99 14.52
CA GLY A 90 -9.79 -24.84 15.31
C GLY A 90 -8.74 -25.57 14.46
N VAL A 91 -8.35 -24.99 13.32
CA VAL A 91 -7.33 -25.57 12.44
C VAL A 91 -5.99 -25.60 13.17
N CYS A 92 -5.35 -26.77 13.20
CA CYS A 92 -4.05 -26.94 13.85
C CYS A 92 -3.01 -25.98 13.24
N VAL A 93 -2.31 -25.22 14.08
CA VAL A 93 -1.29 -24.22 13.67
C VAL A 93 -0.01 -24.87 13.10
N ARG A 94 0.08 -26.21 13.09
CA ARG A 94 1.25 -27.00 12.66
C ARG A 94 1.11 -27.59 11.26
N THR A 95 0.75 -26.77 10.27
CA THR A 95 1.02 -27.13 8.87
C THR A 95 2.30 -26.41 8.44
N GLU A 96 3.43 -26.89 8.97
CA GLU A 96 4.76 -26.75 8.37
C GLU A 96 5.23 -28.16 7.98
#